data_AF-A0A8I1U2V0-F1
#
_entry.id   AF-A0A8I1U2V0-F1
#
_cell.length_a   1.000
_cell.length_b   1.000
_cell.length_c   1.000
_cell.angle_alpha   90.00
_cell.angle_beta   90.00
_cell.angle_gamma   90.00
#
_symmetry.space_group_name_H-M   'P 1'
#
loop_
_entity.id
_entity.type
_entity.pdbx_description
1 polymer ?
#
loop_
_entity_poly.entity_id
_entity_poly.type
_entity_poly.pdbx_seq_one_letter_code
_entity_poly.pdbx_strand_id
1 'polypeptide(L)'
;MKAKIENIINEIDKKISDADESNKSIPKSAQEHLIFFRSLLKDGLIREKPLPSIFKDAILYIENIKVQSVKGTFFSKARTITMRDQLGRSAYLSNHEAPSPLIIQSVGHRIMLNDPETLEFFKAIYGDLTRFYPTNGWNYTYPLEQGQVMNQVIGDWQNEMIPINPSPTYTAYQDFKRNYTLAGKKEEDDELITRSLQGFIEQTDYLNAQKETVLRWIQENGGQKLNRFITELLASGELTGHYSALAEADSLLNDWSIENGRMVFNYECCIYSYLNENSLLLKNTATGSIVESEGEDRSLPLLFICAKIELECVEQRVIPIVSYLNVSSFSPDLPRPDIMENNINNIIK
;
A
#
# COMPACT_ATOMS: atom_id res chain seq x y z
N MET A 1 -12.04 -11.08 8.86
CA MET A 1 -10.74 -10.41 9.10
C MET A 1 -10.65 -9.73 10.48
N LYS A 2 -11.61 -8.88 10.90
CA LYS A 2 -11.58 -8.19 12.21
C LYS A 2 -11.38 -9.13 13.42
N ALA A 3 -12.21 -10.17 13.54
CA ALA A 3 -12.09 -11.18 14.61
C ALA A 3 -10.72 -11.88 14.67
N LYS A 4 -9.98 -11.93 13.55
CA LYS A 4 -8.63 -12.49 13.53
C LYS A 4 -7.59 -11.52 14.08
N ILE A 5 -7.71 -10.23 13.77
CA ILE A 5 -6.87 -9.20 14.41
C ILE A 5 -7.10 -9.23 15.91
N GLU A 6 -8.36 -9.30 16.35
CA GLU A 6 -8.72 -9.39 17.77
C GLU A 6 -8.14 -10.66 18.42
N ASN A 7 -8.17 -11.81 17.73
CA ASN A 7 -7.54 -13.03 18.23
C ASN A 7 -6.02 -12.90 18.37
N ILE A 8 -5.33 -12.31 17.38
CA ILE A 8 -3.87 -12.08 17.44
C ILE A 8 -3.53 -11.15 18.61
N ILE A 9 -4.32 -10.08 18.82
CA ILE A 9 -4.17 -9.19 19.98
C ILE A 9 -4.28 -9.98 21.30
N ASN A 10 -5.28 -10.84 21.42
CA ASN A 10 -5.48 -11.67 22.61
C ASN A 10 -4.32 -12.65 22.84
N GLU A 11 -3.77 -13.24 21.77
CA GLU A 11 -2.60 -14.13 21.87
C GLU A 11 -1.35 -13.38 22.33
N ILE A 12 -1.14 -12.14 21.87
CA ILE A 12 -0.04 -11.29 22.34
C ILE A 12 -0.25 -10.93 23.82
N ASP A 13 -1.45 -10.51 24.20
CA ASP A 13 -1.80 -10.16 25.58
C ASP A 13 -1.58 -11.37 26.51
N LYS A 14 -1.99 -12.57 26.09
CA LYS A 14 -1.71 -13.81 26.82
C LYS A 14 -0.22 -14.10 26.94
N LYS A 15 0.56 -13.97 25.87
CA LYS A 15 2.01 -14.24 25.90
C LYS A 15 2.76 -13.28 26.85
N ILE A 16 2.31 -12.03 26.94
CA ILE A 16 2.86 -11.06 27.90
C ILE A 16 2.49 -11.47 29.34
N SER A 17 1.21 -11.77 29.60
CA SER A 17 0.75 -12.18 30.94
C SER A 17 1.37 -13.49 31.44
N ASP A 18 1.47 -14.51 30.58
CA ASP A 18 2.03 -15.83 30.94
C ASP A 18 3.51 -15.73 31.36
N ALA A 19 4.25 -14.74 30.84
CA ALA A 19 5.62 -14.46 31.25
C ALA A 19 5.71 -13.79 32.63
N ASP A 20 4.79 -12.87 32.91
CA ASP A 20 4.69 -12.23 34.22
C ASP A 20 4.30 -13.23 35.32
N GLU A 21 3.43 -14.21 35.01
CA GLU A 21 2.99 -15.25 35.95
C GLU A 21 4.01 -16.39 36.17
N SER A 22 4.77 -16.76 35.14
CA SER A 22 5.69 -17.91 35.20
C SER A 22 7.09 -17.60 35.75
N ASN A 23 7.36 -16.36 36.20
CA ASN A 23 8.70 -15.86 36.55
C ASN A 23 9.76 -16.06 35.43
N LYS A 24 9.33 -16.35 34.20
CA LYS A 24 10.20 -16.40 33.03
C LYS A 24 10.26 -15.00 32.44
N SER A 25 11.41 -14.34 32.57
CA SER A 25 11.63 -13.04 31.94
C SER A 25 11.66 -13.21 30.41
N ILE A 26 10.65 -12.68 29.72
CA ILE A 26 10.77 -12.38 28.29
C ILE A 26 11.90 -11.36 28.15
N PRO A 27 12.87 -11.57 27.24
CA PRO A 27 13.91 -10.57 26.98
C PRO A 27 13.28 -9.22 26.63
N LYS A 28 13.82 -8.13 27.18
CA LYS A 28 13.28 -6.77 26.99
C LYS A 28 12.99 -6.42 25.52
N SER A 29 13.87 -6.81 24.59
CA SER A 29 13.65 -6.58 23.16
C SER A 29 12.44 -7.33 22.61
N ALA A 30 12.22 -8.58 23.03
CA ALA A 30 11.05 -9.35 22.65
C ALA A 30 9.75 -8.74 23.22
N GLN A 31 9.78 -8.26 24.47
CA GLN A 31 8.66 -7.55 25.08
C GLN A 31 8.33 -6.25 24.34
N GLU A 32 9.34 -5.46 23.96
CA GLU A 32 9.17 -4.24 23.16
C GLU A 32 8.51 -4.54 21.80
N HIS A 33 8.94 -5.60 21.10
CA HIS A 33 8.32 -6.03 19.85
C HIS A 33 6.85 -6.43 20.04
N LEU A 34 6.54 -7.23 21.06
CA LEU A 34 5.17 -7.66 21.36
C LEU A 34 4.26 -6.46 21.68
N ILE A 35 4.72 -5.55 22.54
CA ILE A 35 3.96 -4.34 22.91
C ILE A 35 3.73 -3.46 21.69
N PHE A 36 4.76 -3.23 20.88
CA PHE A 36 4.64 -2.40 19.69
C PHE A 36 3.68 -3.02 18.68
N PHE A 37 3.85 -4.30 18.36
CA PHE A 37 3.01 -5.00 17.39
C PHE A 37 1.54 -5.02 17.83
N ARG A 38 1.27 -5.26 19.12
CA ARG A 38 -0.08 -5.12 19.68
C ARG A 38 -0.63 -3.71 19.50
N SER A 39 0.17 -2.68 19.80
CA SER A 39 -0.25 -1.29 19.65
C SER A 39 -0.56 -0.94 18.20
N LEU A 40 0.24 -1.43 17.24
CA LEU A 40 0.00 -1.28 15.80
C LEU A 40 -1.38 -1.83 15.40
N LEU A 41 -1.70 -3.05 15.85
CA LEU A 41 -2.98 -3.69 15.55
C LEU A 41 -4.17 -2.97 16.23
N LYS A 42 -4.02 -2.58 17.51
CA LYS A 42 -5.05 -1.84 18.26
C LYS A 42 -5.32 -0.46 17.63
N ASP A 43 -4.27 0.29 17.30
CA ASP A 43 -4.39 1.60 16.65
C ASP A 43 -5.11 1.50 15.31
N GLY A 44 -4.79 0.49 14.50
CA GLY A 44 -5.49 0.22 13.24
C GLY A 44 -7.00 0.00 13.43
N LEU A 45 -7.39 -0.78 14.44
CA LEU A 45 -8.81 -1.02 14.75
C LEU A 45 -9.52 0.23 15.32
N ILE A 46 -8.85 0.98 16.21
CA ILE A 46 -9.42 2.18 16.85
C ILE A 46 -9.63 3.30 15.84
N ARG A 47 -8.70 3.45 14.88
CA ARG A 47 -8.79 4.44 13.80
C ARG A 47 -9.67 3.99 12.64
N GLU A 48 -10.34 2.84 12.77
CA GLU A 48 -11.19 2.25 11.73
C GLU A 48 -10.47 2.15 10.37
N LYS A 49 -9.17 1.83 10.38
CA LYS A 49 -8.42 1.58 9.15
C LYS A 49 -9.09 0.41 8.39
N PRO A 50 -9.09 0.42 7.04
CA PRO A 50 -9.50 -0.74 6.26
C PRO A 50 -8.74 -1.99 6.73
N LEU A 51 -9.46 -3.09 6.94
CA LEU A 51 -8.87 -4.31 7.49
C LEU A 51 -7.63 -4.80 6.71
N PRO A 52 -7.58 -4.76 5.37
CA PRO A 52 -6.35 -5.12 4.64
C PRO A 52 -5.18 -4.19 4.96
N SER A 53 -5.41 -2.89 5.20
CA SER A 53 -4.35 -1.96 5.59
C SER A 53 -3.72 -2.39 6.92
N ILE A 54 -4.54 -2.84 7.89
CA ILE A 54 -4.04 -3.35 9.17
C ILE A 54 -3.24 -4.65 8.98
N PHE A 55 -3.72 -5.58 8.15
CA PHE A 55 -2.99 -6.81 7.86
C PHE A 55 -1.66 -6.51 7.14
N LYS A 56 -1.66 -5.54 6.22
CA LYS A 56 -0.45 -5.07 5.54
C LYS A 56 0.57 -4.51 6.51
N ASP A 57 0.18 -3.55 7.33
CA ASP A 57 1.04 -2.96 8.35
C ASP A 57 1.63 -4.04 9.26
N ALA A 58 0.82 -5.03 9.65
CA ALA A 58 1.24 -6.14 10.48
C ALA A 58 2.26 -7.06 9.79
N ILE A 59 2.01 -7.46 8.55
CA ILE A 59 2.91 -8.27 7.73
C ILE A 59 4.24 -7.53 7.52
N LEU A 60 4.19 -6.26 7.11
CA LEU A 60 5.39 -5.44 6.89
C LEU A 60 6.19 -5.23 8.16
N TYR A 61 5.53 -5.06 9.30
CA TYR A 61 6.22 -5.00 10.58
C TYR A 61 7.01 -6.28 10.84
N ILE A 62 6.35 -7.44 10.74
CA ILE A 62 6.99 -8.73 10.99
C ILE A 62 8.16 -8.93 10.03
N GLU A 63 7.97 -8.67 8.73
CA GLU A 63 9.02 -8.80 7.72
C GLU A 63 10.26 -7.97 8.02
N ASN A 64 10.10 -6.79 8.62
CA ASN A 64 11.19 -5.86 8.93
C ASN A 64 11.86 -6.07 10.29
N ILE A 65 11.36 -6.99 11.14
CA ILE A 65 12.02 -7.33 12.41
C ILE A 65 13.45 -7.81 12.13
N LYS A 66 14.43 -7.20 12.79
CA LYS A 66 15.84 -7.60 12.69
C LYS A 66 16.10 -8.79 13.61
N VAL A 67 16.69 -9.84 13.04
CA VAL A 67 16.99 -11.10 13.71
C VAL A 67 18.41 -11.53 13.41
N GLN A 68 18.98 -12.36 14.28
CA GLN A 68 20.32 -12.91 14.06
C GLN A 68 20.24 -14.11 13.11
N SER A 69 21.02 -14.09 12.03
CA SER A 69 21.12 -15.24 11.12
C SER A 69 21.76 -16.42 11.86
N VAL A 70 21.04 -17.54 11.91
CA VAL A 70 21.51 -18.81 12.50
C VAL A 70 22.44 -19.57 11.54
N LYS A 71 22.58 -19.12 10.28
CA LYS A 71 23.48 -19.78 9.33
C LYS A 71 24.91 -19.29 9.52
N GLY A 72 25.67 -20.03 10.31
CA GLY A 72 27.10 -19.97 10.25
C GLY A 72 27.84 -21.22 10.70
N THR A 73 28.54 -21.85 9.75
CA THR A 73 29.71 -22.69 10.05
C THR A 73 30.75 -21.87 10.81
N PHE A 74 31.64 -22.55 11.56
CA PHE A 74 32.63 -22.03 12.52
C PHE A 74 33.44 -20.75 12.13
N PHE A 75 33.38 -20.28 10.88
CA PHE A 75 34.08 -19.09 10.37
C PHE A 75 33.20 -17.92 9.92
N SER A 76 31.87 -18.04 9.85
CA SER A 76 31.02 -16.91 9.43
C SER A 76 30.46 -16.16 10.65
N LYS A 77 30.82 -14.88 10.77
CA LYS A 77 30.20 -13.97 11.75
C LYS A 77 28.68 -13.96 11.56
N ALA A 78 27.95 -14.12 12.65
CA ALA A 78 26.49 -13.96 12.66
C ALA A 78 26.13 -12.62 12.01
N ARG A 79 25.33 -12.66 10.94
CA ARG A 79 24.86 -11.47 10.24
C ARG A 79 23.47 -11.11 10.76
N THR A 80 23.23 -9.82 10.98
CA THR A 80 21.88 -9.32 11.21
C THR A 80 21.13 -9.36 9.87
N ILE A 81 20.01 -10.06 9.86
CA ILE A 81 19.10 -10.16 8.72
C ILE A 81 17.71 -9.71 9.15
N THR A 82 16.79 -9.55 8.20
CA THR A 82 15.38 -9.35 8.51
C THR A 82 14.64 -10.68 8.60
N MET A 83 13.47 -10.70 9.25
CA MET A 83 12.59 -11.87 9.20
C MET A 83 12.16 -12.19 7.76
N ARG A 84 11.98 -11.20 6.88
CA ARG A 84 11.75 -11.42 5.44
C ARG A 84 12.84 -12.31 4.82
N ASP A 85 14.11 -11.97 5.07
CA ASP A 85 15.26 -12.75 4.58
C ASP A 85 15.24 -14.18 5.13
N GLN A 86 14.83 -14.35 6.39
CA GLN A 86 14.73 -15.66 7.03
C GLN A 86 13.54 -16.50 6.52
N LEU A 87 12.42 -15.86 6.19
CA LEU A 87 11.20 -16.49 5.67
C LEU A 87 11.33 -16.86 4.19
N GLY A 88 12.26 -16.24 3.46
CA GLY A 88 12.56 -16.55 2.05
C GLY A 88 11.47 -16.13 1.07
N ARG A 89 10.47 -15.38 1.52
CA ARG A 89 9.37 -14.83 0.72
C ARG A 89 8.86 -13.55 1.39
N SER A 90 8.45 -12.57 0.59
CA SER A 90 7.61 -11.47 1.05
C SER A 90 6.17 -11.72 0.61
N ALA A 91 5.21 -11.39 1.46
CA ALA A 91 3.80 -11.46 1.12
C ALA A 91 3.41 -10.37 0.11
N TYR A 92 4.19 -9.29 0.05
CA TYR A 92 4.08 -8.25 -0.96
C TYR A 92 5.21 -8.44 -1.96
N LEU A 93 4.87 -8.88 -3.17
CA LEU A 93 5.82 -9.17 -4.25
C LEU A 93 6.44 -7.90 -4.89
N SER A 94 6.38 -6.74 -4.22
CA SER A 94 7.06 -5.55 -4.72
C SER A 94 8.54 -5.62 -4.36
N ASN A 95 9.37 -5.95 -5.35
CA ASN A 95 10.83 -5.79 -5.27
C ASN A 95 11.26 -4.31 -5.12
N HIS A 96 10.32 -3.37 -5.23
CA HIS A 96 10.51 -1.97 -4.89
C HIS A 96 9.90 -1.65 -3.53
N GLU A 97 10.65 -0.85 -2.77
CA GLU A 97 10.28 -0.28 -1.49
C GLU A 97 9.00 0.56 -1.64
N ALA A 98 7.83 -0.09 -1.53
CA ALA A 98 6.69 0.62 -1.00
C ALA A 98 7.15 1.18 0.36
N PRO A 99 7.15 2.51 0.55
CA PRO A 99 7.67 3.09 1.77
C PRO A 99 6.86 2.52 2.93
N SER A 100 7.50 1.66 3.73
CA SER A 100 6.89 1.19 4.96
C SER A 100 6.68 2.42 5.84
N PRO A 101 5.56 2.52 6.57
CA PRO A 101 5.31 3.63 7.47
C PRO A 101 6.58 3.96 8.29
N LEU A 102 6.97 5.25 8.36
CA LEU A 102 8.17 5.71 9.06
C LEU A 102 8.27 5.13 10.48
N ILE A 103 7.13 4.93 11.13
CA ILE A 103 7.01 4.34 12.46
C ILE A 103 7.48 2.87 12.46
N ILE A 104 7.11 2.08 11.46
CA ILE A 104 7.55 0.67 11.30
C ILE A 104 9.05 0.60 11.02
N GLN A 105 9.57 1.47 10.14
CA GLN A 105 11.02 1.56 9.86
C GLN A 105 11.82 1.92 11.12
N SER A 106 11.33 2.87 11.91
CA SER A 106 12.04 3.36 13.10
C SER A 106 12.24 2.29 14.18
N VAL A 107 11.28 1.38 14.35
CA VAL A 107 11.35 0.33 15.38
C VAL A 107 12.07 -0.91 14.85
N GLY A 108 11.73 -1.35 13.63
CA GLY A 108 12.35 -2.51 12.99
C GLY A 108 13.87 -2.38 12.88
N HIS A 109 14.40 -1.16 12.65
CA HIS A 109 15.84 -0.94 12.57
C HIS A 109 16.57 -0.81 13.92
N ARG A 110 15.87 -0.52 15.02
CA ARG A 110 16.51 -0.18 16.30
C ARG A 110 16.64 -1.36 17.27
N ILE A 111 15.73 -2.34 17.18
CA ILE A 111 15.63 -3.42 18.17
C ILE A 111 15.79 -4.77 17.47
N MET A 112 16.69 -5.59 18.00
CA MET A 112 16.97 -6.94 17.48
C MET A 112 16.20 -7.99 18.31
N LEU A 113 15.46 -8.85 17.61
CA LEU A 113 14.76 -9.98 18.21
C LEU A 113 15.64 -11.23 18.16
N ASN A 114 16.12 -11.66 19.33
CA ASN A 114 16.95 -12.85 19.49
C ASN A 114 16.29 -13.96 20.30
N ASP A 115 15.04 -13.79 20.72
CA ASP A 115 14.29 -14.76 21.49
C ASP A 115 13.64 -15.81 20.57
N PRO A 116 14.03 -17.09 20.62
CA PRO A 116 13.51 -18.12 19.71
C PRO A 116 12.00 -18.34 19.83
N GLU A 117 11.45 -18.29 21.06
CA GLU A 117 10.02 -18.52 21.28
C GLU A 117 9.16 -17.38 20.68
N THR A 118 9.59 -16.13 20.86
CA THR A 118 8.93 -14.97 20.27
C THR A 118 9.13 -14.91 18.76
N LEU A 119 10.28 -15.36 18.26
CA LEU A 119 10.53 -15.49 16.81
C LEU A 119 9.55 -16.48 16.17
N GLU A 120 9.39 -17.68 16.74
CA GLU A 120 8.43 -18.67 16.24
C GLU A 120 6.98 -18.17 16.34
N PHE A 121 6.65 -17.43 17.40
CA PHE A 121 5.35 -16.78 17.54
C PHE A 121 5.07 -15.80 16.38
N PHE A 122 6.02 -14.92 16.05
CA PHE A 122 5.87 -14.01 14.91
C PHE A 122 5.80 -14.75 13.56
N LYS A 123 6.52 -15.86 13.39
CA LYS A 123 6.40 -16.71 12.19
C LYS A 123 5.02 -17.34 12.06
N ALA A 124 4.43 -17.81 13.16
CA ALA A 124 3.08 -18.37 13.17
C ALA A 124 2.04 -17.31 12.79
N ILE A 125 2.10 -16.13 13.41
CA ILE A 125 1.24 -14.99 13.07
C ILE A 125 1.43 -14.61 11.60
N TYR A 126 2.66 -14.54 11.10
CA TYR A 126 2.94 -14.26 9.69
C TYR A 126 2.27 -15.28 8.77
N GLY A 127 2.38 -16.56 9.09
CA GLY A 127 1.70 -17.64 8.35
C GLY A 127 0.18 -17.45 8.30
N ASP A 128 -0.43 -17.04 9.42
CA ASP A 128 -1.87 -16.81 9.48
C ASP A 128 -2.30 -15.52 8.78
N LEU A 129 -1.55 -14.42 8.90
CA LEU A 129 -1.82 -13.16 8.21
C LEU A 129 -1.72 -13.33 6.69
N THR A 130 -0.70 -14.05 6.22
CA THR A 130 -0.45 -14.26 4.78
C THR A 130 -1.43 -15.22 4.12
N ARG A 131 -2.13 -16.08 4.88
CA ARG A 131 -3.24 -16.90 4.34
C ARG A 131 -4.41 -16.05 3.83
N PHE A 132 -4.58 -14.82 4.32
CA PHE A 132 -5.60 -13.88 3.84
C PHE A 132 -5.12 -13.02 2.67
N TYR A 133 -3.84 -13.13 2.28
CA TYR A 133 -3.26 -12.59 1.05
C TYR A 133 -2.97 -13.74 0.09
N PRO A 134 -3.98 -14.20 -0.67
CA PRO A 134 -3.87 -15.38 -1.51
C PRO A 134 -2.68 -15.29 -2.48
N THR A 135 -1.78 -16.26 -2.40
CA THR A 135 -0.46 -16.28 -3.05
C THR A 135 -0.47 -16.61 -4.55
N ASN A 136 -1.63 -16.73 -5.19
CA ASN A 136 -1.77 -17.46 -6.46
C ASN A 136 -2.45 -16.67 -7.58
N GLY A 137 -1.95 -15.48 -7.92
CA GLY A 137 -2.28 -14.82 -9.19
C GLY A 137 -1.01 -14.48 -9.94
N TRP A 138 -0.59 -13.22 -9.83
CA TRP A 138 0.63 -12.71 -10.44
C TRP A 138 0.97 -11.33 -9.88
N ASN A 139 2.19 -10.87 -10.13
CA ASN A 139 2.61 -9.51 -9.90
C ASN A 139 3.12 -8.90 -11.21
N TYR A 140 2.73 -7.66 -11.48
CA TYR A 140 3.16 -6.91 -12.64
C TYR A 140 3.53 -5.48 -12.23
N THR A 141 4.81 -5.16 -12.37
CA THR A 141 5.29 -3.78 -12.31
C THR A 141 5.31 -3.26 -13.74
N TYR A 142 4.58 -2.18 -14.00
CA TYR A 142 4.60 -1.55 -15.30
C TYR A 142 6.02 -1.04 -15.61
N PRO A 143 6.54 -1.29 -16.82
CA PRO A 143 7.83 -0.75 -17.22
C PRO A 143 7.78 0.77 -17.26
N LEU A 144 8.92 1.39 -16.95
CA LEU A 144 9.10 2.83 -17.01
C LEU A 144 9.89 3.18 -18.27
N GLU A 145 9.39 4.15 -19.03
CA GLU A 145 10.17 4.83 -20.06
C GLU A 145 10.29 6.30 -19.67
N GLN A 146 11.51 6.85 -19.68
CA GLN A 146 11.77 8.23 -19.25
C GLN A 146 11.26 8.55 -17.82
N GLY A 147 11.20 7.54 -16.95
CA GLY A 147 10.76 7.70 -15.56
C GLY A 147 9.24 7.68 -15.34
N GLN A 148 8.45 7.37 -16.37
CA GLN A 148 7.00 7.30 -16.28
C GLN A 148 6.45 6.00 -16.88
N VAL A 149 5.28 5.58 -16.39
CA VAL A 149 4.53 4.47 -16.98
C VAL A 149 3.91 4.91 -18.29
N MET A 150 4.32 4.29 -19.40
CA MET A 150 3.79 4.57 -20.73
C MET A 150 2.61 3.65 -21.04
N ASN A 151 1.41 4.00 -20.57
CA ASN A 151 0.15 3.36 -20.94
C ASN A 151 -0.82 4.42 -21.46
N GLN A 152 -1.57 4.11 -22.53
CA GLN A 152 -2.46 5.09 -23.19
C GLN A 152 -3.49 5.68 -22.23
N VAL A 153 -4.13 4.84 -21.41
CA VAL A 153 -5.14 5.26 -20.43
C VAL A 153 -4.51 6.19 -19.39
N ILE A 154 -3.33 5.83 -18.90
CA ILE A 154 -2.58 6.66 -17.95
C ILE A 154 -2.19 7.99 -18.59
N GLY A 155 -1.74 8.00 -19.85
CA GLY A 155 -1.39 9.21 -20.57
C GLY A 155 -2.58 10.15 -20.78
N ASP A 156 -3.75 9.61 -21.10
CA ASP A 156 -5.00 10.38 -21.25
C ASP A 156 -5.42 11.00 -19.91
N TRP A 157 -5.38 10.22 -18.83
CA TRP A 157 -5.60 10.72 -17.46
C TRP A 157 -4.59 11.81 -17.06
N GLN A 158 -3.30 11.61 -17.32
CA GLN A 158 -2.26 12.59 -17.00
C GLN A 158 -2.58 13.92 -17.69
N ASN A 159 -2.95 13.89 -18.97
CA ASN A 159 -3.32 15.09 -19.74
C ASN A 159 -4.57 15.80 -19.17
N GLU A 160 -5.59 15.05 -18.74
CA GLU A 160 -6.79 15.61 -18.09
C GLU A 160 -6.44 16.33 -16.78
N MET A 161 -5.44 15.84 -16.04
CA MET A 161 -5.07 16.35 -14.72
C MET A 161 -4.11 17.56 -14.75
N ILE A 162 -3.53 17.90 -15.90
CA ILE A 162 -2.64 19.07 -16.02
C ILE A 162 -3.34 20.41 -15.69
N PRO A 163 -4.51 20.76 -16.26
CA PRO A 163 -5.17 22.01 -15.90
C PRO A 163 -5.56 22.05 -14.40
N ILE A 164 -5.48 23.23 -13.80
CA ILE A 164 -6.01 23.44 -12.45
C ILE A 164 -7.54 23.30 -12.53
N ASN A 165 -8.11 22.39 -11.75
CA ASN A 165 -9.55 22.17 -11.72
C ASN A 165 -10.25 23.48 -11.31
N PRO A 166 -11.09 24.08 -12.18
CA PRO A 166 -11.68 25.39 -11.91
C PRO A 166 -12.91 25.32 -10.99
N SER A 167 -13.26 24.12 -10.49
CA SER A 167 -14.53 23.86 -9.82
C SER A 167 -14.60 24.54 -8.45
N PRO A 168 -15.47 25.55 -8.25
CA PRO A 168 -15.61 26.23 -6.96
C PRO A 168 -16.27 25.36 -5.88
N THR A 169 -16.84 24.21 -6.27
CA THR A 169 -17.58 23.30 -5.39
C THR A 169 -16.78 22.09 -4.90
N TYR A 170 -15.58 21.86 -5.47
CA TYR A 170 -14.73 20.74 -5.08
C TYR A 170 -13.29 21.25 -4.94
N THR A 171 -12.82 21.31 -3.70
CA THR A 171 -11.41 21.48 -3.40
C THR A 171 -10.88 20.15 -2.88
N ALA A 172 -9.77 19.67 -3.45
CA ALA A 172 -9.07 18.46 -2.97
C ALA A 172 -8.72 18.55 -1.48
N TYR A 173 -8.67 19.77 -0.96
CA TYR A 173 -8.62 20.11 0.45
C TYR A 173 -9.57 19.32 1.37
N GLN A 174 -10.79 19.00 0.92
CA GLN A 174 -11.72 18.18 1.72
C GLN A 174 -11.24 16.73 1.90
N ASP A 175 -10.41 16.24 0.99
CA ASP A 175 -9.87 14.87 1.06
C ASP A 175 -8.72 14.77 2.09
N PHE A 176 -7.97 15.87 2.33
CA PHE A 176 -7.01 16.00 3.44
C PHE A 176 -7.68 15.83 4.81
N LYS A 177 -8.93 16.27 4.99
CA LYS A 177 -9.68 16.03 6.23
C LYS A 177 -10.15 14.58 6.39
N ARG A 178 -10.44 13.91 5.28
CA ARG A 178 -11.03 12.56 5.28
C ARG A 178 -9.99 11.51 5.61
N ASN A 179 -9.06 11.29 4.70
CA ASN A 179 -8.17 10.12 4.75
C ASN A 179 -6.81 10.34 4.07
N TYR A 180 -6.49 11.56 3.66
CA TYR A 180 -5.18 11.88 3.08
C TYR A 180 -4.22 12.29 4.21
N THR A 181 -2.96 11.92 4.06
CA THR A 181 -1.90 12.26 5.02
C THR A 181 -0.76 13.01 4.34
N LEU A 182 0.03 13.71 5.16
CA LEU A 182 1.26 14.39 4.77
C LEU A 182 2.42 13.76 5.55
N ALA A 183 3.27 12.98 4.87
CA ALA A 183 4.32 12.12 5.43
C ALA A 183 3.79 11.26 6.59
N GLY A 184 2.64 10.62 6.37
CA GLY A 184 1.96 9.74 7.32
C GLY A 184 1.25 10.45 8.47
N LYS A 185 1.22 11.79 8.49
CA LYS A 185 0.46 12.57 9.48
C LYS A 185 -0.88 12.99 8.92
N LYS A 186 -1.94 12.72 9.67
CA LYS A 186 -3.28 13.23 9.38
C LYS A 186 -3.47 14.54 10.14
N GLU A 187 -3.84 15.58 9.41
CA GLU A 187 -4.23 16.87 9.96
C GLU A 187 -5.76 17.02 9.84
N GLU A 188 -6.43 17.50 10.89
CA GLU A 188 -7.89 17.63 10.91
C GLU A 188 -8.36 19.08 10.79
N ASP A 189 -7.46 20.04 11.00
CA ASP A 189 -7.73 21.48 10.99
C ASP A 189 -7.25 22.15 9.70
N ASP A 190 -8.03 23.13 9.26
CA ASP A 190 -7.80 23.83 8.00
C ASP A 190 -6.49 24.63 7.97
N GLU A 191 -6.23 25.37 9.04
CA GLU A 191 -5.00 26.14 9.14
C GLU A 191 -3.79 25.21 9.22
N LEU A 192 -3.91 24.08 9.91
CA LEU A 192 -2.85 23.07 10.01
C LEU A 192 -2.57 22.37 8.68
N ILE A 193 -3.60 21.99 7.92
CA ILE A 193 -3.43 21.41 6.57
C ILE A 193 -2.71 22.41 5.67
N THR A 194 -3.16 23.67 5.66
CA THR A 194 -2.57 24.73 4.81
C THR A 194 -1.12 24.99 5.19
N ARG A 195 -0.82 25.15 6.48
CA ARG A 195 0.54 25.37 6.97
C ARG A 195 1.45 24.18 6.69
N SER A 196 0.93 22.96 6.81
CA SER A 196 1.69 21.74 6.52
C SER A 196 2.02 21.63 5.04
N LEU A 197 1.04 21.86 4.15
CA LEU A 197 1.27 21.88 2.71
C LEU A 197 2.28 22.96 2.30
N GLN A 198 2.17 24.17 2.84
CA GLN A 198 3.16 25.23 2.62
C GLN A 198 4.55 24.80 3.10
N GLY A 199 4.65 24.25 4.30
CA GLY A 199 5.91 23.76 4.86
C GLY A 199 6.53 22.63 4.03
N PHE A 200 5.73 21.74 3.44
CA PHE A 200 6.20 20.69 2.54
C PHE A 200 6.72 21.29 1.24
N ILE A 201 5.93 22.16 0.60
CA ILE A 201 6.33 22.82 -0.64
C ILE A 201 7.63 23.61 -0.47
N GLU A 202 7.87 24.25 0.69
CA GLU A 202 9.11 24.96 0.92
C GLU A 202 10.35 24.06 0.97
N GLN A 203 10.18 22.78 1.33
CA GLN A 203 11.25 21.77 1.39
C GLN A 203 11.49 21.07 0.04
N THR A 204 10.72 21.40 -1.00
CA THR A 204 10.93 20.88 -2.35
C THR A 204 12.02 21.65 -3.10
N ASP A 205 12.57 21.00 -4.12
CA ASP A 205 13.57 21.56 -5.04
C ASP A 205 12.93 22.39 -6.17
N TYR A 206 11.60 22.61 -6.15
CA TYR A 206 10.96 23.51 -7.10
C TYR A 206 11.50 24.94 -6.96
N LEU A 207 11.57 25.64 -8.09
CA LEU A 207 11.93 27.05 -8.09
C LEU A 207 10.89 27.86 -7.30
N ASN A 208 11.31 28.96 -6.67
CA ASN A 208 10.39 29.81 -5.91
C ASN A 208 9.18 30.29 -6.73
N ALA A 209 9.38 30.55 -8.03
CA ALA A 209 8.29 30.92 -8.93
C ALA A 209 7.27 29.78 -9.16
N GLN A 210 7.69 28.52 -9.00
CA GLN A 210 6.87 27.32 -9.25
C GLN A 210 6.12 26.85 -8.00
N LYS A 211 6.71 27.07 -6.81
CA LYS A 211 6.15 26.62 -5.53
C LYS A 211 4.70 27.01 -5.33
N GLU A 212 4.34 28.26 -5.61
CA GLU A 212 2.95 28.74 -5.51
C GLU A 212 2.01 27.98 -6.46
N THR A 213 2.45 27.75 -7.70
CA THR A 213 1.67 27.01 -8.70
C THR A 213 1.46 25.56 -8.32
N VAL A 214 2.50 24.88 -7.81
CA VAL A 214 2.40 23.50 -7.33
C VAL A 214 1.48 23.41 -6.12
N LEU A 215 1.65 24.32 -5.15
CA LEU A 215 0.79 24.37 -3.96
C LEU A 215 -0.69 24.52 -4.36
N ARG A 216 -0.99 25.48 -5.24
CA ARG A 216 -2.34 25.70 -5.74
C ARG A 216 -2.87 24.47 -6.48
N TRP A 217 -2.04 23.84 -7.32
CA TRP A 217 -2.45 22.63 -8.02
C TRP A 217 -2.81 21.50 -7.05
N ILE A 218 -2.03 21.26 -5.99
CA ILE A 218 -2.33 20.24 -4.98
C ILE A 218 -3.64 20.54 -4.26
N GLN A 219 -3.91 21.80 -3.92
CA GLN A 219 -5.13 22.21 -3.23
C GLN A 219 -6.41 21.97 -4.06
N GLU A 220 -6.31 22.03 -5.39
CA GLU A 220 -7.45 21.88 -6.31
C GLU A 220 -7.58 20.48 -6.91
N ASN A 221 -6.45 19.84 -7.23
CA ASN A 221 -6.39 18.55 -7.94
C ASN A 221 -5.90 17.39 -7.07
N GLY A 222 -5.24 17.65 -5.95
CA GLY A 222 -4.49 16.67 -5.16
C GLY A 222 -5.30 15.68 -4.32
N GLY A 223 -6.57 15.46 -4.67
CA GLY A 223 -7.55 14.67 -3.92
C GLY A 223 -7.97 13.42 -4.69
N GLN A 224 -9.21 12.97 -4.48
CA GLN A 224 -9.72 11.69 -5.01
C GLN A 224 -9.56 11.50 -6.52
N LYS A 225 -9.53 12.56 -7.32
CA LYS A 225 -9.32 12.45 -8.77
C LYS A 225 -7.95 11.84 -9.14
N LEU A 226 -6.97 11.87 -8.23
CA LEU A 226 -5.63 11.35 -8.50
C LEU A 226 -5.59 9.85 -8.73
N ASN A 227 -6.49 9.08 -8.14
CA ASN A 227 -6.48 7.62 -8.31
C ASN A 227 -7.43 7.14 -9.42
N ARG A 228 -8.08 8.07 -10.15
CA ARG A 228 -9.11 7.75 -11.15
C ARG A 228 -8.58 6.92 -12.32
N PHE A 229 -7.30 7.05 -12.66
CA PHE A 229 -6.66 6.22 -13.68
C PHE A 229 -6.83 4.71 -13.41
N ILE A 230 -6.97 4.28 -12.15
CA ILE A 230 -7.23 2.87 -11.80
C ILE A 230 -8.60 2.42 -12.28
N THR A 231 -9.62 3.27 -12.09
CA THR A 231 -10.96 3.01 -12.61
C THR A 231 -10.94 2.98 -14.14
N GLU A 232 -10.13 3.81 -14.77
CA GLU A 232 -10.00 3.86 -16.22
C GLU A 232 -9.24 2.63 -16.77
N LEU A 233 -8.23 2.12 -16.05
CA LEU A 233 -7.54 0.86 -16.38
C LEU A 233 -8.48 -0.36 -16.26
N LEU A 234 -9.40 -0.36 -15.29
CA LEU A 234 -10.47 -1.37 -15.24
C LEU A 234 -11.45 -1.20 -16.41
N ALA A 235 -11.84 0.04 -16.68
CA ALA A 235 -12.78 0.37 -17.74
C ALA A 235 -12.26 -0.06 -19.10
N SER A 236 -10.96 0.13 -19.40
CA SER A 236 -10.36 -0.33 -20.66
C SER A 236 -10.20 -1.85 -20.76
N GLY A 237 -10.35 -2.57 -19.64
CA GLY A 237 -10.09 -4.00 -19.55
C GLY A 237 -8.61 -4.36 -19.39
N GLU A 238 -7.73 -3.38 -19.14
CA GLU A 238 -6.29 -3.63 -18.95
C GLU A 238 -6.02 -4.61 -17.79
N LEU A 239 -6.81 -4.50 -16.71
CA LEU A 239 -6.60 -5.28 -15.48
C LEU A 239 -7.42 -6.58 -15.42
N THR A 240 -8.46 -6.71 -16.24
CA THR A 240 -9.45 -7.80 -16.19
C THR A 240 -9.58 -8.57 -17.50
N GLY A 241 -9.04 -8.04 -18.60
CA GLY A 241 -9.12 -8.59 -19.94
C GLY A 241 -10.41 -8.32 -20.70
N HIS A 242 -11.33 -7.56 -20.10
CA HIS A 242 -12.58 -7.14 -20.71
C HIS A 242 -13.04 -5.83 -20.05
N TYR A 243 -13.84 -5.04 -20.75
CA TYR A 243 -14.39 -3.80 -20.20
C TYR A 243 -15.09 -4.06 -18.86
N SER A 244 -14.69 -3.36 -17.81
CA SER A 244 -15.16 -3.61 -16.45
C SER A 244 -15.38 -2.31 -15.68
N ALA A 245 -16.42 -2.25 -14.85
CA ALA A 245 -16.59 -1.13 -13.93
C ALA A 245 -16.13 -1.53 -12.52
N LEU A 246 -15.44 -0.62 -11.84
CA LEU A 246 -15.11 -0.81 -10.42
C LEU A 246 -16.41 -0.90 -9.60
N ALA A 247 -16.55 -1.96 -8.80
CA ALA A 247 -17.71 -2.14 -7.92
C ALA A 247 -17.35 -1.83 -6.47
N GLU A 248 -16.31 -2.48 -5.94
CA GLU A 248 -15.87 -2.29 -4.56
C GLU A 248 -14.34 -2.22 -4.46
N ALA A 249 -13.84 -1.15 -3.84
CA ALA A 249 -12.44 -1.00 -3.48
C ALA A 249 -12.28 -0.25 -2.16
N ASP A 250 -11.24 -0.61 -1.42
CA ASP A 250 -10.76 0.13 -0.26
C ASP A 250 -9.42 0.78 -0.59
N SER A 251 -9.32 2.08 -0.37
CA SER A 251 -8.02 2.75 -0.36
C SER A 251 -7.32 2.50 0.97
N LEU A 252 -6.10 1.94 0.90
CA LEU A 252 -5.28 1.60 2.06
C LEU A 252 -4.31 2.72 2.44
N LEU A 253 -3.86 3.51 1.46
CA LEU A 253 -2.92 4.62 1.62
C LEU A 253 -3.27 5.75 0.65
N ASN A 254 -3.29 6.99 1.16
CA ASN A 254 -3.34 8.24 0.38
C ASN A 254 -2.37 9.23 1.03
N ASP A 255 -1.08 9.10 0.75
CA ASP A 255 -0.05 9.89 1.45
C ASP A 255 0.73 10.79 0.51
N TRP A 256 0.81 12.06 0.86
CA TRP A 256 1.67 13.04 0.21
C TRP A 256 3.02 13.09 0.92
N SER A 257 4.11 13.00 0.17
CA SER A 257 5.48 13.02 0.69
C SER A 257 6.40 13.82 -0.22
N ILE A 258 7.65 13.98 0.20
CA ILE A 258 8.71 14.55 -0.62
C ILE A 258 9.72 13.45 -0.93
N GLU A 259 9.89 13.14 -2.22
CA GLU A 259 10.89 12.21 -2.70
C GLU A 259 11.71 12.89 -3.80
N ASN A 260 13.04 12.79 -3.74
CA ASN A 260 13.95 13.42 -4.70
C ASN A 260 13.66 14.91 -4.96
N GLY A 261 13.32 15.64 -3.88
CA GLY A 261 13.02 17.07 -3.96
C GLY A 261 11.66 17.41 -4.58
N ARG A 262 10.82 16.44 -4.92
CA ARG A 262 9.52 16.65 -5.56
C ARG A 262 8.38 16.17 -4.68
N MET A 263 7.19 16.72 -4.91
CA MET A 263 5.97 16.25 -4.25
C MET A 263 5.52 14.94 -4.89
N VAL A 264 5.33 13.91 -4.07
CA VAL A 264 4.91 12.58 -4.50
C VAL A 264 3.70 12.12 -3.72
N PHE A 265 2.66 11.74 -4.44
CA PHE A 265 1.48 11.08 -3.89
C PHE A 265 1.64 9.56 -3.97
N ASN A 266 1.72 8.92 -2.81
CA ASN A 266 1.77 7.49 -2.63
C ASN A 266 0.34 6.96 -2.43
N TYR A 267 -0.09 6.07 -3.32
CA TYR A 267 -1.43 5.52 -3.31
C TYR A 267 -1.41 4.00 -3.27
N GLU A 268 -2.29 3.44 -2.44
CA GLU A 268 -2.50 2.00 -2.38
C GLU A 268 -3.98 1.68 -2.23
N CYS A 269 -4.44 0.63 -2.92
CA CYS A 269 -5.80 0.14 -2.76
C CYS A 269 -5.92 -1.37 -2.95
N CYS A 270 -6.99 -1.92 -2.39
CA CYS A 270 -7.49 -3.26 -2.71
C CYS A 270 -8.78 -3.11 -3.52
N ILE A 271 -8.89 -3.86 -4.62
CA ILE A 271 -10.14 -4.04 -5.35
C ILE A 271 -10.69 -5.41 -4.96
N TYR A 272 -11.95 -5.46 -4.55
CA TYR A 272 -12.62 -6.70 -4.12
C TYR A 272 -13.58 -7.24 -5.16
N SER A 273 -14.17 -6.36 -5.95
CA SER A 273 -15.12 -6.74 -6.97
C SER A 273 -15.18 -5.74 -8.12
N TYR A 274 -15.59 -6.23 -9.27
CA TYR A 274 -15.86 -5.44 -10.45
C TYR A 274 -17.12 -5.95 -11.16
N LEU A 275 -17.75 -5.10 -11.95
CA LEU A 275 -18.89 -5.44 -12.78
C LEU A 275 -18.42 -5.77 -14.19
N ASN A 276 -18.91 -6.88 -14.74
CA ASN A 276 -18.80 -7.24 -16.15
C ASN A 276 -20.19 -7.48 -16.72
N GLU A 277 -20.61 -6.71 -17.73
CA GLU A 277 -21.93 -6.86 -18.39
C GLU A 277 -23.14 -6.96 -17.41
N ASN A 278 -23.01 -6.33 -16.23
CA ASN A 278 -23.94 -6.33 -15.08
C ASN A 278 -23.82 -7.51 -14.09
N SER A 279 -22.93 -8.47 -14.32
CA SER A 279 -22.56 -9.47 -13.32
C SER A 279 -21.53 -8.91 -12.34
N LEU A 280 -21.80 -9.01 -11.04
CA LEU A 280 -20.82 -8.73 -10.00
C LEU A 280 -19.86 -9.91 -9.88
N LEU A 281 -18.60 -9.67 -10.19
CA LEU A 281 -17.53 -10.66 -10.13
C LEU A 281 -16.70 -10.43 -8.86
N LEU A 282 -16.60 -11.48 -8.06
CA LEU A 282 -15.86 -11.48 -6.81
C LEU A 282 -15.04 -12.74 -6.62
N LYS A 283 -14.14 -12.71 -5.65
CA LYS A 283 -13.27 -13.85 -5.39
C LYS A 283 -13.93 -14.90 -4.50
N ASN A 284 -13.97 -16.13 -4.97
CA ASN A 284 -14.35 -17.28 -4.16
C ASN A 284 -13.23 -17.58 -3.13
N THR A 285 -13.59 -17.63 -1.84
CA THR A 285 -12.65 -17.83 -0.74
C THR A 285 -12.10 -19.25 -0.65
N ALA A 286 -12.83 -20.26 -1.14
CA ALA A 286 -12.44 -21.66 -1.08
C ALA A 286 -11.53 -22.05 -2.25
N THR A 287 -11.85 -21.59 -3.46
CA THR A 287 -11.12 -21.97 -4.68
C THR A 287 -10.09 -20.92 -5.10
N GLY A 288 -10.25 -19.67 -4.68
CA GLY A 288 -9.45 -18.54 -5.15
C GLY A 288 -9.83 -18.02 -6.54
N SER A 289 -10.78 -18.68 -7.22
CA SER A 289 -11.28 -18.30 -8.53
C SER A 289 -12.25 -17.12 -8.48
N ILE A 290 -12.46 -16.47 -9.62
CA ILE A 290 -13.50 -15.46 -9.79
C ILE A 290 -14.85 -16.16 -10.04
N VAL A 291 -15.87 -15.72 -9.32
CA VAL A 291 -17.24 -16.21 -9.45
C VAL A 291 -18.22 -15.05 -9.55
N GLU A 292 -19.32 -15.27 -10.24
CA GLU A 292 -20.48 -14.38 -10.20
C GLU A 292 -21.17 -14.49 -8.84
N SER A 293 -21.59 -13.35 -8.29
CA SER A 293 -22.32 -13.28 -7.03
C SER A 293 -23.58 -12.42 -7.17
N GLU A 294 -24.64 -12.84 -6.50
CA GLU A 294 -25.88 -12.09 -6.34
C GLU A 294 -25.88 -11.19 -5.08
N GLY A 295 -24.79 -11.17 -4.29
CA GLY A 295 -24.74 -10.43 -3.02
C GLY A 295 -23.36 -9.97 -2.54
N GLU A 296 -23.37 -9.05 -1.57
CA GLU A 296 -22.23 -8.34 -0.95
C GLU A 296 -21.46 -9.18 0.09
N ASP A 297 -21.23 -10.48 -0.14
CA ASP A 297 -20.37 -11.21 0.80
C ASP A 297 -18.94 -10.70 0.66
N ARG A 298 -18.33 -10.25 1.78
CA ARG A 298 -17.03 -9.56 1.79
C ARG A 298 -15.92 -10.52 1.37
N SER A 299 -15.69 -10.53 0.07
CA SER A 299 -14.74 -11.38 -0.62
C SER A 299 -13.29 -10.99 -0.30
N LEU A 300 -12.38 -11.94 -0.48
CA LEU A 300 -10.94 -11.63 -0.43
C LEU A 300 -10.60 -10.69 -1.60
N PRO A 301 -9.60 -9.81 -1.46
CA PRO A 301 -9.24 -8.89 -2.53
C PRO A 301 -8.88 -9.67 -3.81
N LEU A 302 -9.29 -9.11 -4.96
CA LEU A 302 -8.94 -9.56 -6.30
C LEU A 302 -7.60 -8.99 -6.74
N LEU A 303 -7.46 -7.67 -6.59
CA LEU A 303 -6.27 -6.92 -6.98
C LEU A 303 -5.78 -6.08 -5.80
N PHE A 304 -4.47 -5.94 -5.71
CA PHE A 304 -3.81 -4.96 -4.89
C PHE A 304 -2.97 -4.06 -5.79
N ILE A 305 -3.16 -2.75 -5.65
CA ILE A 305 -2.52 -1.75 -6.49
C ILE A 305 -1.67 -0.85 -5.61
N CYS A 306 -0.41 -0.65 -6.02
CA CYS A 306 0.50 0.35 -5.49
C CYS A 306 0.87 1.32 -6.62
N ALA A 307 0.71 2.61 -6.40
CA ALA A 307 1.07 3.63 -7.36
C ALA A 307 1.80 4.81 -6.70
N LYS A 308 2.68 5.45 -7.45
CA LYS A 308 3.26 6.75 -7.10
C LYS A 308 2.96 7.75 -8.22
N ILE A 309 2.49 8.92 -7.82
CA ILE A 309 2.29 10.06 -8.72
C ILE A 309 3.26 11.16 -8.28
N GLU A 310 4.26 11.41 -9.10
CA GLU A 310 5.23 12.47 -8.92
C GLU A 310 4.76 13.73 -9.64
N LEU A 311 4.84 14.89 -8.99
CA LEU A 311 4.54 16.15 -9.64
C LEU A 311 5.81 16.72 -10.26
N GLU A 312 5.78 16.91 -11.57
CA GLU A 312 6.80 17.69 -12.25
C GLU A 312 6.26 19.11 -12.50
N CYS A 313 7.12 20.12 -12.36
CA CYS A 313 6.76 21.49 -12.72
C CYS A 313 7.71 22.01 -13.78
N VAL A 314 7.19 22.19 -15.00
CA VAL A 314 7.92 22.80 -16.10
C VAL A 314 7.33 24.19 -16.32
N GLU A 315 8.18 25.22 -16.21
CA GLU A 315 7.77 26.62 -16.22
C GLU A 315 6.74 26.92 -15.13
N GLN A 316 5.44 27.00 -15.48
CA GLN A 316 4.31 27.21 -14.56
C GLN A 316 3.21 26.17 -14.77
N ARG A 317 3.59 25.00 -15.28
CA ARG A 317 2.68 23.90 -15.58
C ARG A 317 3.04 22.71 -14.71
N VAL A 318 2.08 22.24 -13.92
CA VAL A 318 2.22 21.03 -13.11
C VAL A 318 1.78 19.85 -13.94
N ILE A 319 2.64 18.85 -14.03
CA ILE A 319 2.43 17.63 -14.78
C ILE A 319 2.47 16.48 -13.78
N PRO A 320 1.34 15.84 -13.46
CA PRO A 320 1.36 14.62 -12.66
C PRO A 320 1.90 13.48 -13.52
N ILE A 321 2.84 12.72 -12.97
CA ILE A 321 3.51 11.61 -13.64
C ILE A 321 3.30 10.35 -12.80
N VAL A 322 2.73 9.30 -13.38
CA VAL A 322 2.72 7.98 -12.73
C VAL A 322 4.13 7.40 -12.84
N SER A 323 4.95 7.66 -11.82
CA SER A 323 6.36 7.24 -11.78
C SER A 323 6.54 5.80 -11.27
N TYR A 324 5.48 5.20 -10.75
CA TYR A 324 5.45 3.79 -10.36
C TYR A 324 4.03 3.26 -10.40
N LEU A 325 3.85 2.05 -10.95
CA LEU A 325 2.62 1.29 -10.86
C LEU A 325 2.93 -0.20 -10.74
N ASN A 326 2.43 -0.81 -9.68
CA ASN A 326 2.49 -2.25 -9.47
C ASN A 326 1.10 -2.77 -9.17
N VAL A 327 0.73 -3.84 -9.87
CA VAL A 327 -0.53 -4.54 -9.71
C VAL A 327 -0.21 -5.97 -9.31
N SER A 328 -0.81 -6.41 -8.20
CA SER A 328 -0.80 -7.79 -7.76
C SER A 328 -2.19 -8.36 -7.91
N SER A 329 -2.33 -9.39 -8.74
CA SER A 329 -3.53 -10.21 -8.71
C SER A 329 -3.39 -11.30 -7.67
N PHE A 330 -4.45 -11.51 -6.92
CA PHE A 330 -4.58 -12.65 -6.05
C PHE A 330 -5.37 -13.79 -6.70
N SER A 331 -5.99 -13.57 -7.85
CA SER A 331 -6.72 -14.60 -8.61
C SER A 331 -5.89 -15.10 -9.79
N PRO A 332 -5.84 -16.42 -10.05
CA PRO A 332 -5.20 -16.95 -11.25
C PRO A 332 -6.01 -16.67 -12.52
N ASP A 333 -7.30 -16.31 -12.38
CA ASP A 333 -8.21 -16.13 -13.51
C ASP A 333 -8.08 -14.75 -14.18
N LEU A 334 -7.46 -13.78 -13.51
CA LEU A 334 -7.20 -12.47 -14.09
C LEU A 334 -5.98 -12.54 -15.02
N PRO A 335 -6.03 -11.94 -16.22
CA PRO A 335 -4.88 -11.91 -17.11
C PRO A 335 -3.79 -10.98 -16.55
N ARG A 336 -2.54 -11.35 -16.76
CA ARG A 336 -1.41 -10.45 -16.49
C ARG A 336 -1.32 -9.40 -17.62
N PRO A 337 -1.14 -8.10 -17.33
CA PRO A 337 -1.20 -7.05 -18.36
C PRO A 337 -0.22 -7.21 -19.53
N ASP A 338 1.00 -7.72 -19.29
CA ASP A 338 2.02 -7.99 -20.33
C ASP A 338 1.60 -9.04 -21.37
N ILE A 339 0.67 -9.93 -21.03
CA ILE A 339 0.14 -10.94 -21.96
C ILE A 339 -0.85 -10.27 -22.92
N MET A 340 -1.50 -9.18 -22.52
CA MET A 340 -2.52 -8.50 -23.32
C MET A 340 -1.92 -7.58 -24.38
N GLU A 341 -0.83 -6.86 -24.07
CA GLU A 341 -0.09 -6.02 -25.03
C GLU A 341 0.44 -6.83 -26.23
N ASN A 342 0.81 -8.10 -26.01
CA ASN A 342 1.31 -9.00 -27.06
C ASN A 342 0.20 -9.51 -27.99
N ASN A 343 -1.04 -9.61 -27.53
CA ASN A 343 -2.16 -10.07 -28.37
C ASN A 343 -2.68 -8.98 -29.30
N ILE A 344 -2.65 -7.70 -28.87
CA ILE A 344 -3.03 -6.57 -29.73
C ILE A 344 -2.03 -6.38 -30.88
N ASN A 345 -0.73 -6.57 -30.63
CA ASN A 345 0.31 -6.47 -31.66
C ASN A 345 0.34 -7.64 -32.66
N ASN A 346 -0.27 -8.78 -32.31
CA ASN A 346 -0.38 -9.95 -33.20
C ASN A 346 -1.66 -9.97 -34.04
N ILE A 347 -2.66 -9.13 -33.73
CA ILE A 347 -3.88 -8.96 -34.54
C ILE A 347 -3.66 -7.94 -35.67
N ILE A 348 -2.59 -7.13 -35.61
CA ILE A 348 -2.25 -6.08 -36.58
C ILE A 348 -1.11 -6.51 -37.55
N LYS A 349 -0.72 -7.79 -37.55
CA LYS A 349 0.13 -8.39 -38.60
C LYS A 349 -0.69 -9.34 -39.46
#